data_AF-A0A672STM1-F1
#
_entry.id   AF-A0A672STM1-F1
#
_cell.length_a   1.000
_cell.length_b   1.000
_cell.length_c   1.000
_cell.angle_alpha   90.00
_cell.angle_beta   90.00
_cell.angle_gamma   90.00
#
_symmetry.space_group_name_H-M   'P 1'
#
loop_
_entity.id
_entity.type
_entity.pdbx_description
1 polymer ?
#
loop_
_entity_poly.entity_id
_entity_poly.type
_entity_poly.pdbx_seq_one_letter_code
_entity_poly.pdbx_strand_id
1 'polypeptide(L)'
;MTKQKCGIKSLFLFFLRFSAEISVFVQTGASVQLDIQTQQLPEFDLLSWMNNKLESIVRYNSDSKRVKLHDSYKDRVDFNDITFSLTLKNMQKTDSGLYTARTSGLINKNCVTYRISVMDAVEAPVLTVNSNRSSSDSCTVNFTCRAHDLMITSSYQNNSCSPEEVTSHEIHTLILFCSEESIFCNHSNPVSWKQDSINITQLCEGKCLQIPISYDSSHMFVLPIVCVVVGVIVFAGLILYCCCKNKTGLSISNLLK
;
A
#
# COMPACT_ATOMS: atom_id res chain seq x y z
N MET A 1 -30.34 2.83 64.01
CA MET A 1 -29.78 2.78 62.64
C MET A 1 -29.41 1.34 62.30
N THR A 2 -30.36 0.58 61.78
CA THR A 2 -30.21 -0.81 61.35
C THR A 2 -29.74 -0.82 59.90
N LYS A 3 -28.51 -1.29 59.66
CA LYS A 3 -27.96 -1.46 58.30
C LYS A 3 -28.70 -2.60 57.61
N GLN A 4 -29.43 -2.26 56.56
CA GLN A 4 -30.13 -3.19 55.69
C GLN A 4 -29.10 -3.98 54.85
N LYS A 5 -29.00 -5.29 55.10
CA LYS A 5 -28.24 -6.23 54.26
C LYS A 5 -29.01 -6.37 52.93
N CYS A 6 -28.46 -5.79 51.87
CA CYS A 6 -28.93 -6.03 50.51
C CYS A 6 -28.49 -7.46 50.13
N GLY A 7 -29.43 -8.40 50.11
CA GLY A 7 -29.21 -9.74 49.63
C GLY A 7 -28.99 -9.72 48.12
N ILE A 8 -27.84 -10.23 47.68
CA ILE A 8 -27.55 -10.51 46.27
C ILE A 8 -28.50 -11.65 45.87
N LYS A 9 -29.65 -11.30 45.30
CA LYS A 9 -30.49 -12.27 44.60
C LYS A 9 -29.70 -12.75 43.39
N SER A 10 -29.40 -14.05 43.39
CA SER A 10 -28.80 -14.78 42.28
C SER A 10 -29.47 -14.36 40.96
N LEU A 11 -28.73 -13.60 40.16
CA LEU A 11 -29.13 -13.24 38.81
C LEU A 11 -28.88 -14.49 37.97
N PHE A 12 -29.92 -15.29 37.78
CA PHE A 12 -29.95 -16.31 36.72
C PHE A 12 -29.65 -15.58 35.41
N LEU A 13 -28.40 -15.71 34.93
CA LEU A 13 -28.02 -15.32 33.58
C LEU A 13 -28.80 -16.23 32.64
N PHE A 14 -30.00 -15.80 32.23
CA PHE A 14 -30.58 -16.25 31.00
C PHE A 14 -29.59 -15.85 29.90
N PHE A 15 -28.75 -16.80 29.49
CA PHE A 15 -28.13 -16.71 28.17
C PHE A 15 -29.27 -16.74 27.17
N LEU A 16 -29.80 -15.57 26.81
CA LEU A 16 -30.36 -15.37 25.49
C LEU A 16 -29.20 -15.68 24.55
N ARG A 17 -29.13 -16.93 24.11
CA ARG A 17 -28.18 -17.38 23.10
C ARG A 17 -28.69 -16.78 21.79
N PHE A 18 -28.41 -15.49 21.59
CA PHE A 18 -28.51 -14.85 20.29
C PHE A 18 -27.75 -15.76 19.33
N SER A 19 -28.42 -16.23 18.28
CA SER A 19 -27.74 -16.87 17.16
C SER A 19 -26.88 -15.76 16.54
N ALA A 20 -25.62 -15.68 16.98
CA ALA A 20 -24.68 -14.70 16.45
C ALA A 20 -24.52 -15.00 14.96
N GLU A 21 -24.86 -14.01 14.14
CA GLU A 21 -24.65 -14.06 12.71
C GLU A 21 -23.14 -13.98 12.44
N ILE A 22 -22.61 -14.92 11.65
CA ILE A 22 -21.18 -15.00 11.36
C ILE A 22 -20.90 -14.38 9.99
N SER A 23 -20.15 -13.28 9.96
CA SER A 23 -19.73 -12.66 8.70
C SER A 23 -18.57 -13.42 8.07
N VAL A 24 -18.69 -13.70 6.77
CA VAL A 24 -17.65 -14.36 5.97
C VAL A 24 -17.45 -13.60 4.66
N PHE A 25 -16.21 -13.24 4.37
CA PHE A 25 -15.83 -12.59 3.13
C PHE A 25 -15.21 -13.59 2.17
N VAL A 26 -15.65 -13.59 0.92
CA VAL A 26 -15.21 -14.56 -0.10
C VAL A 26 -14.83 -13.81 -1.36
N GLN A 27 -13.67 -14.15 -1.94
CA GLN A 27 -13.30 -13.59 -3.23
C GLN A 27 -14.17 -14.16 -4.34
N THR A 28 -14.59 -13.34 -5.31
CA THR A 28 -15.33 -13.79 -6.50
C THR A 28 -14.60 -14.95 -7.19
N GLY A 29 -15.35 -16.01 -7.51
CA GLY A 29 -14.84 -17.25 -8.10
C GLY A 29 -14.29 -18.27 -7.10
N ALA A 30 -14.04 -17.89 -5.84
CA ALA A 30 -13.58 -18.81 -4.80
C ALA A 30 -14.73 -19.69 -4.26
N SER A 31 -14.38 -20.64 -3.39
CA SER A 31 -15.33 -21.49 -2.67
C SER A 31 -15.31 -21.16 -1.18
N VAL A 32 -16.41 -21.44 -0.49
CA VAL A 32 -16.55 -21.25 0.95
C VAL A 32 -17.23 -22.45 1.60
N GLN A 33 -16.69 -22.91 2.72
CA GLN A 33 -17.29 -23.96 3.53
C GLN A 33 -17.98 -23.32 4.75
N LEU A 34 -19.22 -23.75 4.99
CA LEU A 34 -20.05 -23.32 6.11
C LEU A 34 -20.26 -24.50 7.03
N ASP A 35 -19.81 -24.36 8.28
CA ASP A 35 -19.82 -25.43 9.27
C ASP A 35 -20.87 -25.20 10.34
N ILE A 36 -21.40 -26.28 10.89
CA ILE A 36 -22.27 -26.20 12.06
C ILE A 36 -21.40 -26.33 13.31
N GLN A 37 -21.18 -25.22 14.01
CA GLN A 37 -20.23 -25.13 15.14
C GLN A 37 -20.65 -25.88 16.42
N THR A 38 -21.75 -26.62 16.42
CA THR A 38 -22.24 -27.33 17.62
C THR A 38 -21.70 -28.75 17.68
N GLN A 39 -21.04 -29.10 18.79
CA GLN A 39 -20.48 -30.46 19.02
C GLN A 39 -21.52 -31.58 18.96
N GLN A 40 -22.80 -31.29 19.23
CA GLN A 40 -23.88 -32.25 19.06
C GLN A 40 -25.17 -31.53 18.67
N LEU A 41 -25.72 -31.91 17.50
CA LEU A 41 -27.05 -31.49 17.09
C LEU A 41 -28.10 -32.25 17.91
N PRO A 42 -29.21 -31.61 18.32
CA PRO A 42 -30.34 -32.33 18.88
C PRO A 42 -30.89 -33.32 17.85
N GLU A 43 -31.70 -34.28 18.28
CA GLU A 43 -32.44 -35.14 17.34
C GLU A 43 -33.29 -34.28 16.39
N PHE A 44 -33.25 -34.63 15.11
CA PHE A 44 -33.94 -33.93 14.04
C PHE A 44 -34.39 -34.93 12.97
N ASP A 45 -35.47 -34.60 12.26
CA ASP A 45 -35.99 -35.38 11.13
C ASP A 45 -35.37 -34.87 9.81
N LEU A 46 -35.14 -33.56 9.74
CA LEU A 46 -34.62 -32.89 8.55
C LEU A 46 -33.61 -31.81 8.93
N LEU A 47 -32.48 -31.78 8.23
CA LEU A 47 -31.55 -30.67 8.21
C LEU A 47 -31.61 -29.99 6.84
N SER A 48 -31.67 -28.67 6.82
CA SER A 48 -31.66 -27.88 5.60
C SER A 48 -30.72 -26.71 5.69
N TRP A 49 -29.91 -26.51 4.65
CA TRP A 49 -29.26 -25.23 4.39
C TRP A 49 -30.17 -24.39 3.53
N MET A 50 -30.39 -23.13 3.94
CA MET A 50 -31.29 -22.19 3.30
C MET A 50 -30.51 -20.97 2.82
N ASN A 51 -30.84 -20.46 1.64
CA ASN A 51 -30.28 -19.20 1.13
C ASN A 51 -31.03 -17.99 1.70
N ASN A 52 -30.64 -16.79 1.25
CA ASN A 52 -31.21 -15.51 1.65
C ASN A 52 -32.69 -15.35 1.29
N LYS A 53 -33.20 -16.14 0.34
CA LYS A 53 -34.62 -16.19 -0.08
C LYS A 53 -35.43 -17.24 0.68
N LEU A 54 -34.83 -17.89 1.69
CA LEU A 54 -35.42 -19.00 2.44
C LEU A 54 -35.68 -20.25 1.58
N GLU A 55 -35.01 -20.38 0.43
CA GLU A 55 -35.06 -21.57 -0.40
C GLU A 55 -34.02 -22.58 0.10
N SER A 56 -34.40 -23.86 0.16
CA SER A 56 -33.46 -24.90 0.56
C SER A 56 -32.44 -25.15 -0.54
N ILE A 57 -31.17 -25.01 -0.22
CA ILE A 57 -30.03 -25.35 -1.09
C ILE A 57 -29.83 -26.87 -1.10
N VAL A 58 -29.84 -27.46 0.10
CA VAL A 58 -29.76 -28.91 0.32
C VAL A 58 -30.62 -29.28 1.52
N ARG A 59 -31.20 -30.48 1.44
CA ARG A 59 -31.97 -31.12 2.51
C ARG A 59 -31.39 -32.49 2.80
N TYR A 60 -31.24 -32.81 4.08
CA TYR A 60 -30.78 -34.11 4.56
C TYR A 60 -31.81 -34.68 5.53
N ASN A 61 -32.33 -35.86 5.22
CA ASN A 61 -33.26 -36.59 6.10
C ASN A 61 -32.48 -37.57 6.98
N SER A 62 -32.67 -37.48 8.28
CA SER A 62 -31.91 -38.25 9.27
C SER A 62 -32.22 -39.74 9.25
N ASP A 63 -33.47 -40.13 9.01
CA ASP A 63 -33.91 -41.54 8.99
C ASP A 63 -33.39 -42.29 7.76
N SER A 64 -33.68 -41.74 6.58
CA SER A 64 -33.34 -42.36 5.30
C SER A 64 -31.90 -42.09 4.86
N LYS A 65 -31.19 -41.18 5.54
CA LYS A 65 -29.85 -40.69 5.16
C LYS A 65 -29.79 -40.11 3.74
N ARG A 66 -30.95 -39.69 3.19
CA ARG A 66 -31.03 -39.15 1.83
C ARG A 66 -30.69 -37.66 1.82
N VAL A 67 -29.80 -37.30 0.90
CA VAL A 67 -29.47 -35.91 0.55
C VAL A 67 -30.25 -35.52 -0.70
N LYS A 68 -30.93 -34.37 -0.66
CA LYS A 68 -31.62 -33.76 -1.81
C LYS A 68 -31.11 -32.35 -2.03
N LEU A 69 -30.41 -32.13 -3.13
CA LEU A 69 -29.98 -30.79 -3.56
C LEU A 69 -31.09 -30.12 -4.36
N HIS A 70 -31.12 -28.79 -4.31
CA HIS A 70 -31.90 -28.00 -5.23
C HIS A 70 -31.20 -27.95 -6.59
N ASP A 71 -31.97 -28.06 -7.67
CA ASP A 71 -31.41 -28.24 -9.03
C ASP A 71 -30.48 -27.09 -9.45
N SER A 72 -30.78 -25.85 -9.04
CA SER A 72 -29.93 -24.68 -9.33
C SER A 72 -28.55 -24.72 -8.67
N TYR A 73 -28.34 -25.59 -7.69
CA TYR A 73 -27.11 -25.69 -6.90
C TYR A 73 -26.34 -26.99 -7.16
N LYS A 74 -26.87 -27.90 -7.99
CA LYS A 74 -26.37 -29.27 -8.18
C LYS A 74 -24.87 -29.34 -8.53
N ASP A 75 -24.40 -28.43 -9.37
CA ASP A 75 -23.01 -28.42 -9.84
C ASP A 75 -22.09 -27.45 -9.05
N ARG A 76 -22.66 -26.73 -8.08
CA ARG A 76 -22.00 -25.66 -7.33
C ARG A 76 -21.94 -25.90 -5.82
N VAL A 77 -22.36 -27.08 -5.37
CA VAL A 77 -22.47 -27.41 -3.95
C VAL A 77 -21.93 -28.79 -3.66
N ASP A 78 -21.11 -28.88 -2.62
CA ASP A 78 -20.81 -30.14 -1.95
C ASP A 78 -21.42 -30.12 -0.54
N PHE A 79 -22.04 -31.21 -0.14
CA PHE A 79 -22.58 -31.39 1.20
C PHE A 79 -21.91 -32.59 1.86
N ASN A 80 -21.40 -32.39 3.07
CA ASN A 80 -20.84 -33.46 3.88
C ASN A 80 -21.93 -33.98 4.83
N ASP A 81 -22.33 -35.23 4.70
CA ASP A 81 -23.41 -35.85 5.50
C ASP A 81 -22.95 -36.36 6.87
N ILE A 82 -21.65 -36.28 7.18
CA ILE A 82 -21.06 -36.60 8.48
C ILE A 82 -21.01 -35.34 9.36
N THR A 83 -20.51 -34.22 8.80
CA THR A 83 -20.38 -32.94 9.53
C THR A 83 -21.55 -31.99 9.32
N PHE A 84 -22.39 -32.28 8.33
CA PHE A 84 -23.48 -31.43 7.84
C PHE A 84 -23.01 -30.07 7.27
N SER A 85 -21.73 -29.96 6.91
CA SER A 85 -21.17 -28.75 6.33
C SER A 85 -21.56 -28.58 4.87
N LEU A 86 -21.67 -27.33 4.44
CA LEU A 86 -22.02 -26.93 3.08
C LEU A 86 -20.84 -26.20 2.45
N THR A 87 -20.35 -26.71 1.32
CA THR A 87 -19.37 -25.98 0.50
C THR A 87 -20.07 -25.40 -0.71
N LEU A 88 -20.07 -24.07 -0.81
CA LEU A 88 -20.53 -23.34 -2.00
C LEU A 88 -19.33 -23.04 -2.89
N LYS A 89 -19.41 -23.38 -4.17
CA LYS A 89 -18.33 -23.22 -5.16
C LYS A 89 -18.58 -22.06 -6.12
N ASN A 90 -17.49 -21.51 -6.64
CA ASN A 90 -17.49 -20.48 -7.68
C ASN A 90 -18.38 -19.28 -7.30
N MET A 91 -18.20 -18.77 -6.09
CA MET A 91 -19.05 -17.73 -5.49
C MET A 91 -19.08 -16.47 -6.35
N GLN A 92 -20.29 -15.95 -6.60
CA GLN A 92 -20.51 -14.71 -7.34
C GLN A 92 -21.05 -13.62 -6.41
N LYS A 93 -20.91 -12.35 -6.79
CA LYS A 93 -21.47 -11.22 -6.01
C LYS A 93 -22.94 -11.37 -5.69
N THR A 94 -23.72 -11.92 -6.63
CA THR A 94 -25.16 -12.20 -6.48
C THR A 94 -25.48 -13.29 -5.44
N ASP A 95 -24.50 -14.10 -5.08
CA ASP A 95 -24.63 -15.14 -4.05
C ASP A 95 -24.42 -14.58 -2.64
N SER A 96 -24.10 -13.29 -2.50
CA SER A 96 -24.01 -12.63 -1.19
C SER A 96 -25.37 -12.63 -0.47
N GLY A 97 -25.33 -12.79 0.85
CA GLY A 97 -26.54 -12.81 1.67
C GLY A 97 -26.45 -13.77 2.84
N LEU A 98 -27.61 -14.04 3.42
CA LEU A 98 -27.73 -14.94 4.58
C LEU A 98 -27.82 -16.39 4.14
N TYR A 99 -27.08 -17.24 4.84
CA TYR A 99 -27.12 -18.69 4.69
C TYR A 99 -27.35 -19.31 6.06
N THR A 100 -28.45 -20.05 6.22
CA THR A 100 -28.86 -20.58 7.51
C THR A 100 -28.96 -22.09 7.45
N ALA A 101 -28.28 -22.77 8.37
CA ALA A 101 -28.54 -24.18 8.66
C ALA A 101 -29.67 -24.28 9.67
N ARG A 102 -30.68 -25.09 9.36
CA ARG A 102 -31.86 -25.30 10.21
C ARG A 102 -32.13 -26.79 10.36
N THR A 103 -32.43 -27.21 11.59
CA THR A 103 -32.99 -28.52 11.87
C THR A 103 -34.50 -28.41 12.12
N SER A 104 -35.22 -29.43 11.67
CA SER A 104 -36.66 -29.62 11.85
C SER A 104 -36.92 -30.99 12.44
N GLY A 105 -37.86 -31.04 13.38
CA GLY A 105 -38.31 -32.22 14.11
C GLY A 105 -39.43 -31.80 15.05
N LEU A 106 -39.47 -32.33 16.28
CA LEU A 106 -40.39 -31.84 17.32
C LEU A 106 -40.24 -30.33 17.59
N ILE A 107 -39.02 -29.82 17.47
CA ILE A 107 -38.70 -28.39 17.60
C ILE A 107 -37.84 -27.97 16.41
N ASN A 108 -38.29 -26.92 15.71
CA ASN A 108 -37.49 -26.28 14.67
C ASN A 108 -36.41 -25.39 15.31
N LYS A 109 -35.16 -25.51 14.86
CA LYS A 109 -34.04 -24.75 15.40
C LYS A 109 -33.10 -24.26 14.30
N ASN A 110 -32.75 -22.98 14.34
CA ASN A 110 -31.65 -22.47 13.53
C ASN A 110 -30.32 -22.84 14.23
N CYS A 111 -29.47 -23.55 13.52
CA CYS A 111 -28.20 -24.05 14.05
C CYS A 111 -27.11 -22.98 13.96
N VAL A 112 -27.00 -22.35 12.79
CA VAL A 112 -26.04 -21.29 12.49
C VAL A 112 -26.58 -20.42 11.35
N THR A 113 -26.23 -19.14 11.38
CA THR A 113 -26.49 -18.21 10.27
C THR A 113 -25.19 -17.52 9.89
N TYR A 114 -24.85 -17.58 8.62
CA TYR A 114 -23.72 -16.90 8.01
C TYR A 114 -24.21 -15.72 7.16
N ARG A 115 -23.55 -14.56 7.26
CA ARG A 115 -23.67 -13.47 6.28
C ARG A 115 -22.46 -13.53 5.38
N ILE A 116 -22.68 -13.95 4.14
CA ILE A 116 -21.61 -14.04 3.13
C ILE A 116 -21.60 -12.75 2.31
N SER A 117 -20.43 -12.13 2.22
CA SER A 117 -20.15 -11.00 1.34
C SER A 117 -19.11 -11.42 0.30
N VAL A 118 -19.51 -11.50 -0.95
CA VAL A 118 -18.62 -11.85 -2.06
C VAL A 118 -18.07 -10.58 -2.71
N MET A 119 -16.74 -10.46 -2.78
CA MET A 119 -16.04 -9.25 -3.22
C MET A 119 -15.01 -9.59 -4.30
N ASP A 120 -14.76 -8.66 -5.21
CA ASP A 120 -13.65 -8.82 -6.16
C ASP A 120 -12.31 -8.55 -5.46
N ALA A 121 -11.25 -9.09 -6.06
CA ALA A 121 -9.91 -8.70 -5.66
C ALA A 121 -9.69 -7.22 -6.01
N VAL A 122 -8.96 -6.50 -5.15
CA VAL A 122 -8.64 -5.10 -5.38
C VAL A 122 -7.66 -4.93 -6.54
N GLU A 123 -7.83 -3.84 -7.27
CA GLU A 123 -6.85 -3.35 -8.23
C GLU A 123 -5.68 -2.67 -7.50
N ALA A 124 -4.52 -2.63 -8.17
CA ALA A 124 -3.36 -1.95 -7.64
C ALA A 124 -3.64 -0.45 -7.46
N PRO A 125 -3.24 0.15 -6.32
CA PRO A 125 -3.33 1.59 -6.15
C PRO A 125 -2.38 2.29 -7.14
N VAL A 126 -2.66 3.56 -7.43
CA VAL A 126 -1.81 4.41 -8.24
C VAL A 126 -1.16 5.44 -7.33
N LEU A 127 0.14 5.31 -7.11
CA LEU A 127 0.94 6.29 -6.40
C LEU A 127 1.55 7.28 -7.40
N THR A 128 1.19 8.55 -7.27
CA THR A 128 1.59 9.62 -8.20
C THR A 128 2.41 10.68 -7.48
N VAL A 129 3.53 11.12 -8.08
CA VAL A 129 4.28 12.28 -7.61
C VAL A 129 3.64 13.56 -8.17
N ASN A 130 3.20 14.44 -7.29
CA ASN A 130 2.63 15.73 -7.67
C ASN A 130 3.72 16.79 -7.90
N SER A 131 4.73 16.82 -7.03
CA SER A 131 5.86 17.73 -7.14
C SER A 131 7.06 17.22 -6.35
N ASN A 132 8.25 17.49 -6.85
CA ASN A 132 9.51 17.18 -6.18
C ASN A 132 10.36 18.45 -6.06
N ARG A 133 10.84 18.75 -4.84
CA ARG A 133 11.83 19.78 -4.57
C ARG A 133 13.03 19.13 -3.88
N SER A 134 14.10 18.95 -4.64
CA SER A 134 15.38 18.44 -4.15
C SER A 134 16.43 19.56 -4.18
N SER A 135 17.14 19.71 -3.07
CA SER A 135 18.32 20.57 -2.89
C SER A 135 19.42 19.76 -2.20
N SER A 136 20.62 20.33 -2.02
CA SER A 136 21.73 19.64 -1.35
C SER A 136 21.37 19.16 0.06
N ASP A 137 20.53 19.91 0.77
CA ASP A 137 20.29 19.72 2.20
C ASP A 137 18.86 19.29 2.52
N SER A 138 17.96 19.29 1.53
CA SER A 138 16.56 18.93 1.73
C SER A 138 15.92 18.33 0.48
N CYS A 139 15.12 17.29 0.69
CA CYS A 139 14.21 16.75 -0.31
C CYS A 139 12.77 16.82 0.22
N THR A 140 11.87 17.34 -0.60
CA THR A 140 10.44 17.39 -0.32
C THR A 140 9.67 16.86 -1.51
N VAL A 141 8.94 15.78 -1.32
CA VAL A 141 8.15 15.13 -2.37
C VAL A 141 6.68 15.15 -1.95
N ASN A 142 5.83 15.76 -2.77
CA ASN A 142 4.38 15.69 -2.60
C ASN A 142 3.85 14.58 -3.48
N PHE A 143 2.99 13.74 -2.93
CA PHE A 143 2.47 12.58 -3.62
C PHE A 143 1.00 12.37 -3.28
N THR A 144 0.32 11.70 -4.21
CA THR A 144 -1.07 11.32 -4.09
C THR A 144 -1.15 9.82 -4.30
N CYS A 145 -1.77 9.12 -3.37
CA CYS A 145 -2.21 7.77 -3.64
C CYS A 145 -3.71 7.75 -3.95
N ARG A 146 -4.08 7.03 -5.01
CA ARG A 146 -5.47 6.81 -5.39
C ARG A 146 -5.75 5.33 -5.58
N ALA A 147 -6.88 4.87 -5.09
CA ALA A 147 -7.40 3.56 -5.43
C ALA A 147 -8.92 3.58 -5.29
N HIS A 148 -9.63 3.06 -6.29
CA HIS A 148 -11.09 3.16 -6.33
C HIS A 148 -11.53 4.63 -6.14
N ASP A 149 -12.49 4.90 -5.25
CA ASP A 149 -12.95 6.24 -4.89
C ASP A 149 -12.16 6.88 -3.71
N LEU A 150 -11.09 6.22 -3.25
CA LEU A 150 -10.26 6.67 -2.14
C LEU A 150 -9.03 7.45 -2.63
N MET A 151 -8.68 8.51 -1.91
CA MET A 151 -7.54 9.37 -2.23
C MET A 151 -6.90 9.90 -0.95
N ILE A 152 -5.59 9.72 -0.84
CA ILE A 152 -4.75 10.34 0.20
C ILE A 152 -3.71 11.21 -0.50
N THR A 153 -3.53 12.44 -0.01
CA THR A 153 -2.47 13.34 -0.47
C THR A 153 -1.57 13.67 0.70
N SER A 154 -0.29 13.37 0.58
CA SER A 154 0.68 13.59 1.64
C SER A 154 2.01 14.08 1.10
N SER A 155 2.94 14.37 2.01
CA SER A 155 4.26 14.89 1.68
C SER A 155 5.35 14.16 2.46
N TYR A 156 6.47 13.94 1.78
CA TYR A 156 7.67 13.35 2.34
C TYR A 156 8.69 14.46 2.57
N GLN A 157 9.16 14.61 3.81
CA GLN A 157 10.13 15.62 4.23
C GLN A 157 10.95 15.09 5.40
N ASN A 158 12.24 15.48 5.48
CA ASN A 158 13.15 15.08 6.56
C ASN A 158 13.18 13.56 6.78
N ASN A 159 13.32 12.83 5.68
CA ASN A 159 13.33 11.37 5.64
C ASN A 159 12.07 10.67 6.20
N SER A 160 10.94 11.37 6.24
CA SER A 160 9.70 10.86 6.85
C SER A 160 8.43 11.41 6.21
N CYS A 161 7.30 10.77 6.50
CA CYS A 161 5.95 11.20 6.16
C CYS A 161 5.00 10.69 7.25
N SER A 162 3.81 11.29 7.35
CA SER A 162 2.79 10.84 8.27
C SER A 162 2.03 9.65 7.68
N PRO A 163 1.91 8.51 8.40
CA PRO A 163 1.03 7.44 7.99
C PRO A 163 -0.42 7.91 7.98
N GLU A 164 -1.15 7.61 6.91
CA GLU A 164 -2.54 8.01 6.72
C GLU A 164 -3.37 6.81 6.24
N GLU A 165 -4.61 6.73 6.72
CA GLU A 165 -5.53 5.66 6.37
C GLU A 165 -6.92 6.24 6.11
N VAL A 166 -7.54 5.80 5.01
CA VAL A 166 -8.95 6.06 4.72
C VAL A 166 -9.66 4.76 4.39
N THR A 167 -10.85 4.57 4.93
CA THR A 167 -11.69 3.40 4.69
C THR A 167 -13.03 3.81 4.11
N SER A 168 -13.45 3.16 3.03
CA SER A 168 -14.74 3.39 2.37
C SER A 168 -15.90 2.70 3.10
N HIS A 169 -17.13 3.04 2.72
CA HIS A 169 -18.33 2.34 3.19
C HIS A 169 -18.39 0.86 2.77
N GLU A 170 -17.72 0.50 1.68
CA GLU A 170 -17.64 -0.87 1.17
C GLU A 170 -16.46 -1.67 1.77
N ILE A 171 -15.84 -1.17 2.85
CA ILE A 171 -14.72 -1.84 3.54
C ILE A 171 -13.48 -1.97 2.62
N HIS A 172 -13.30 -1.01 1.72
CA HIS A 172 -12.01 -0.80 1.05
C HIS A 172 -11.16 0.10 1.93
N THR A 173 -9.89 -0.23 2.12
CA THR A 173 -8.95 0.55 2.93
C THR A 173 -7.75 0.94 2.08
N LEU A 174 -7.42 2.22 2.10
CA LEU A 174 -6.22 2.79 1.48
C LEU A 174 -5.29 3.27 2.60
N ILE A 175 -4.10 2.69 2.67
CA ILE A 175 -3.07 3.00 3.67
C ILE A 175 -1.85 3.57 2.96
N LEU A 176 -1.35 4.69 3.46
CA LEU A 176 -0.18 5.38 2.96
C LEU A 176 0.86 5.48 4.07
N PHE A 177 2.09 5.09 3.76
CA PHE A 177 3.22 5.15 4.69
C PHE A 177 4.54 5.21 3.92
N CYS A 178 5.64 5.54 4.59
CA CYS A 178 6.95 5.61 3.97
C CYS A 178 8.03 5.11 4.92
N SER A 179 9.16 4.76 4.31
CA SER A 179 10.45 4.55 4.96
C SER A 179 11.43 5.66 4.54
N GLU A 180 12.68 5.56 4.95
CA GLU A 180 13.74 6.49 4.51
C GLU A 180 13.98 6.44 3.00
N GLU A 181 13.70 5.33 2.33
CA GLU A 181 14.06 5.13 0.91
C GLU A 181 12.85 4.99 -0.01
N SER A 182 11.64 4.84 0.53
CA SER A 182 10.47 4.48 -0.27
C SER A 182 9.17 5.02 0.30
N ILE A 183 8.24 5.32 -0.59
CA ILE A 183 6.85 5.64 -0.27
C ILE A 183 6.01 4.46 -0.72
N PHE A 184 5.11 4.00 0.14
CA PHE A 184 4.24 2.88 -0.09
C PHE A 184 2.79 3.32 -0.03
N CYS A 185 2.00 2.78 -0.94
CA CYS A 185 0.56 2.87 -0.83
C CYS A 185 -0.07 1.50 -1.02
N ASN A 186 -0.87 1.09 -0.03
CA ASN A 186 -1.54 -0.19 0.01
C ASN A 186 -3.05 0.01 -0.11
N HIS A 187 -3.67 -0.66 -1.06
CA HIS A 187 -5.12 -0.74 -1.20
C HIS A 187 -5.55 -2.17 -0.87
N SER A 188 -6.52 -2.32 0.03
CA SER A 188 -6.99 -3.61 0.51
C SER A 188 -8.49 -3.65 0.71
N ASN A 189 -9.03 -4.86 0.69
CA ASN A 189 -10.35 -5.22 1.19
C ASN A 189 -10.23 -6.54 1.98
N PRO A 190 -11.29 -7.05 2.62
CA PRO A 190 -11.20 -8.26 3.44
C PRO A 190 -10.70 -9.52 2.73
N VAL A 191 -10.69 -9.54 1.39
CA VAL A 191 -10.32 -10.72 0.60
C VAL A 191 -8.96 -10.59 -0.10
N SER A 192 -8.43 -9.38 -0.26
CA SER A 192 -7.22 -9.14 -1.06
C SER A 192 -6.56 -7.80 -0.75
N TRP A 193 -5.28 -7.69 -1.08
CA TRP A 193 -4.55 -6.43 -1.02
C TRP A 193 -3.55 -6.31 -2.17
N LYS A 194 -3.27 -5.07 -2.56
CA LYS A 194 -2.26 -4.69 -3.55
C LYS A 194 -1.53 -3.44 -3.09
N GLN A 195 -0.32 -3.25 -3.60
CA GLN A 195 0.53 -2.14 -3.22
C GLN A 195 1.26 -1.57 -4.43
N ASP A 196 1.47 -0.26 -4.40
CA ASP A 196 2.38 0.47 -5.28
C ASP A 196 3.43 1.20 -4.43
N SER A 197 4.60 1.43 -5.01
CA SER A 197 5.73 2.02 -4.30
C SER A 197 6.62 2.87 -5.19
N ILE A 198 7.13 3.95 -4.63
CA ILE A 198 8.09 4.84 -5.29
C ILE A 198 9.37 4.91 -4.49
N ASN A 199 10.50 4.70 -5.16
CA ASN A 199 11.82 4.85 -4.57
C ASN A 199 12.21 6.34 -4.50
N ILE A 200 12.47 6.82 -3.30
CA ILE A 200 12.78 8.22 -3.02
C ILE A 200 14.17 8.58 -3.55
N THR A 201 15.12 7.65 -3.51
CA THR A 201 16.47 7.83 -4.07
C THR A 201 16.44 8.20 -5.55
N GLN A 202 15.52 7.65 -6.35
CA GLN A 202 15.38 8.03 -7.76
C GLN A 202 14.88 9.48 -7.95
N LEU A 203 14.14 10.01 -6.98
CA LEU A 203 13.59 11.37 -7.01
C LEU A 203 14.56 12.40 -6.39
N CYS A 204 15.18 12.05 -5.28
CA CYS A 204 16.02 12.94 -4.49
C CYS A 204 17.51 12.84 -4.85
N GLU A 205 17.98 11.72 -5.40
CA GLU A 205 19.39 11.51 -5.80
C GLU A 205 19.60 11.52 -7.33
N GLY A 206 18.58 11.95 -8.10
CA GLY A 206 18.53 11.77 -9.55
C GLY A 206 18.23 13.02 -10.38
N LYS A 207 19.06 14.07 -10.27
CA LYS A 207 19.49 15.01 -11.35
C LYS A 207 20.21 16.23 -10.74
N CYS A 208 21.43 16.03 -10.23
CA CYS A 208 22.44 17.01 -10.61
C CYS A 208 22.72 16.74 -12.08
N LEU A 209 22.19 17.58 -12.97
CA LEU A 209 22.96 17.91 -14.16
C LEU A 209 24.30 18.35 -13.58
N GLN A 210 25.27 17.44 -13.56
CA GLN A 210 26.65 17.84 -13.70
C GLN A 210 26.65 18.52 -15.07
N ILE A 211 26.26 19.80 -15.11
CA ILE A 211 26.91 20.72 -16.00
C ILE A 211 28.36 20.51 -15.61
N PRO A 212 29.20 19.85 -16.43
CA PRO A 212 30.62 19.96 -16.18
C PRO A 212 30.81 21.47 -16.14
N ILE A 213 31.20 22.01 -14.98
CA ILE A 213 31.67 23.37 -14.94
C ILE A 213 32.81 23.32 -15.93
N SER A 214 32.56 23.75 -17.17
CA SER A 214 33.62 24.03 -18.10
C SER A 214 34.31 25.20 -17.43
N TYR A 215 35.28 24.87 -16.59
CA TYR A 215 36.34 25.79 -16.27
C TYR A 215 36.88 26.17 -17.63
N ASP A 216 36.42 27.32 -18.11
CA ASP A 216 36.92 27.91 -19.34
C ASP A 216 38.40 28.17 -19.06
N SER A 217 39.22 27.23 -19.54
CA SER A 217 40.66 27.20 -19.41
C SER A 217 41.30 28.23 -20.35
N SER A 218 40.65 29.39 -20.49
CA SER A 218 41.18 30.55 -21.20
C SER A 218 42.24 31.27 -20.34
N HIS A 219 42.12 31.24 -19.02
CA HIS A 219 43.08 31.87 -18.11
C HIS A 219 44.40 31.12 -17.91
N MET A 220 44.46 29.82 -18.19
CA MET A 220 45.71 29.04 -18.05
C MET A 220 46.71 29.34 -19.17
N PHE A 221 46.25 29.79 -20.34
CA PHE A 221 47.12 30.18 -21.47
C PHE A 221 47.47 31.67 -21.49
N VAL A 222 46.67 32.55 -20.89
CA VAL A 222 46.97 34.00 -20.86
C VAL A 222 48.17 34.31 -19.97
N LEU A 223 48.28 33.66 -18.81
CA LEU A 223 49.39 33.90 -17.86
C LEU A 223 50.79 33.62 -18.45
N PRO A 224 51.06 32.48 -19.13
CA PRO A 224 52.35 32.24 -19.75
C PRO A 224 52.63 33.20 -20.92
N ILE A 225 51.62 33.59 -21.72
CA ILE A 225 51.80 34.54 -22.83
C ILE A 225 52.19 35.92 -22.31
N VAL A 226 51.51 36.41 -21.25
CA VAL A 226 51.84 37.70 -20.62
C VAL A 226 53.26 37.67 -20.05
N CYS A 227 53.66 36.58 -19.37
CA CYS A 227 55.02 36.42 -18.86
C CYS A 227 56.08 36.43 -19.97
N VAL A 228 55.82 35.79 -21.12
CA VAL A 228 56.74 35.80 -22.27
C VAL A 228 56.85 37.21 -22.86
N VAL A 229 55.73 37.91 -23.07
CA VAL A 229 55.73 39.27 -23.63
C VAL A 229 56.48 40.24 -22.71
N VAL A 230 56.22 40.20 -21.41
CA VAL A 230 56.94 41.03 -20.42
C VAL A 230 58.43 40.69 -20.42
N GLY A 231 58.78 39.40 -20.47
CA GLY A 231 60.16 38.94 -20.56
C GLY A 231 60.89 39.48 -21.79
N VAL A 232 60.26 39.45 -22.98
CA VAL A 232 60.83 39.98 -24.22
C VAL A 232 61.02 41.50 -24.15
N ILE A 233 60.06 42.24 -23.59
CA ILE A 233 60.18 43.70 -23.44
C ILE A 233 61.34 44.07 -22.52
N VAL A 234 61.48 43.39 -21.37
CA VAL A 234 62.59 43.62 -20.45
C VAL A 234 63.93 43.27 -21.12
N PHE A 235 64.00 42.16 -21.84
CA PHE A 235 65.22 41.74 -22.53
C PHE A 235 65.61 42.72 -23.65
N ALA A 236 64.65 43.17 -24.45
CA ALA A 236 64.87 44.20 -25.47
C ALA A 236 65.29 45.54 -24.85
N GLY A 237 64.68 45.92 -23.72
CA GLY A 237 65.06 47.10 -22.95
C GLY A 237 66.50 47.02 -22.42
N LEU A 238 66.93 45.86 -21.93
CA LEU A 238 68.31 45.61 -21.49
C LEU A 238 69.29 45.66 -22.67
N ILE A 239 68.94 45.09 -23.82
CA ILE A 239 69.77 45.18 -25.04
C ILE A 239 69.90 46.64 -25.48
N LEU A 240 68.79 47.38 -25.56
CA LEU A 240 68.79 48.80 -25.90
C LEU A 240 69.59 49.63 -24.89
N TYR A 241 69.45 49.36 -23.59
CA TYR A 241 70.25 50.01 -22.55
C TYR A 241 71.75 49.73 -22.72
N CYS A 242 72.13 48.48 -22.98
CA CYS A 242 73.51 48.10 -23.26
C CYS A 242 74.04 48.74 -24.56
N CYS A 243 73.25 48.78 -25.62
CA CYS A 243 73.60 49.43 -26.89
C CYS A 243 73.71 50.97 -26.73
N CYS A 244 72.85 51.60 -25.94
CA CYS A 244 72.89 53.03 -25.64
C CYS A 244 74.07 53.38 -24.74
N LYS A 245 74.40 52.56 -23.74
CA LYS A 245 75.60 52.72 -22.89
C LYS A 245 76.90 52.59 -23.69
N ASN A 246 76.93 51.69 -24.68
CA ASN A 246 78.10 51.57 -25.58
C ASN A 246 78.22 52.73 -26.57
N LYS A 247 77.13 53.44 -26.90
CA LYS A 247 77.19 54.63 -27.77
C LYS A 247 77.54 55.93 -27.02
N THR A 248 77.21 56.05 -25.74
CA THR A 248 77.64 57.22 -24.93
C THR A 248 79.09 57.13 -24.42
N GLY A 249 79.73 55.95 -24.52
CA GLY A 249 81.17 55.78 -24.29
C GLY A 249 82.08 56.12 -25.48
N LEU A 250 81.55 56.37 -26.68
CA LEU A 250 82.34 56.53 -27.91
C LEU A 250 82.30 57.95 -28.52
N SER A 251 81.72 58.94 -27.83
CA SER A 251 81.54 60.31 -28.36
C SER A 251 82.19 61.44 -27.52
N ILE A 252 82.98 61.15 -26.46
CA ILE A 252 83.56 62.21 -25.58
C ILE A 252 85.10 62.05 -25.34
N SER A 253 85.88 61.39 -26.20
CA SER A 253 87.36 61.41 -26.06
C SER A 253 88.20 61.51 -27.35
N ASN A 254 87.64 61.96 -28.46
CA ASN A 254 88.41 62.48 -29.60
C ASN A 254 87.97 63.92 -29.91
N LEU A 255 88.35 64.87 -29.04
CA LEU A 255 88.40 66.32 -29.31
C LEU A 255 89.11 67.02 -28.13
N LEU A 256 90.44 66.89 -28.07
CA LEU A 256 91.39 67.85 -27.50
C LEU A 256 92.81 67.41 -27.93
N LYS A 257 93.13 67.73 -29.19
CA LYS A 257 94.48 68.14 -29.62
C LYS A 257 94.31 69.50 -30.28
#